data_AF-A0A318RI34-F1
#
_entry.id   AF-A0A318RI34-F1
#
_cell.length_a   1.000
_cell.length_b   1.000
_cell.length_c   1.000
_cell.angle_alpha   90.00
_cell.angle_beta   90.00
_cell.angle_gamma   90.00
#
_symmetry.space_group_name_H-M   'P 1'
#
loop_
_entity.id
_entity.type
_entity.pdbx_description
1 polymer ?
#
loop_
_entity_poly.entity_id
_entity_poly.type
_entity_poly.pdbx_seq_one_letter_code
_entity_poly.pdbx_strand_id
1 'polypeptide(L)' 'MTDLSSTATQIAEFAEQHSDYTAIAFDNDGKIIDWKTSGDWVNGSHQGERIHVVDGDISAQAVQRVLDQ' A
#
# COMPACT_ATOMS: atom_id res chain seq x y z
N MET A 1 19.14 -4.23 9.82
CA MET A 1 17.98 -3.31 9.73
C MET A 1 17.94 -2.89 8.28
N THR A 2 16.92 -3.30 7.52
CA THR A 2 16.71 -2.78 6.18
C THR A 2 16.37 -1.31 6.33
N ASP A 3 17.16 -0.40 5.75
CA ASP A 3 16.77 1.00 5.67
C ASP A 3 15.45 1.07 4.90
N LEU A 4 14.42 1.62 5.53
CA LEU A 4 13.12 1.80 4.90
C LEU A 4 13.27 2.89 3.84
N SER A 5 12.84 2.59 2.61
CA SER A 5 12.83 3.59 1.55
C SER A 5 11.88 4.73 1.89
N SER A 6 12.18 5.94 1.39
CA SER A 6 11.28 7.09 1.51
C SER A 6 9.89 6.79 0.94
N THR A 7 9.81 5.93 -0.08
CA THR A 7 8.57 5.45 -0.67
C THR A 7 7.75 4.61 0.32
N ALA A 8 8.40 3.63 0.98
CA ALA A 8 7.72 2.78 1.94
C ALA A 8 7.16 3.57 3.13
N THR A 9 7.92 4.55 3.61
CA THR A 9 7.48 5.47 4.67
C THR A 9 6.29 6.32 4.22
N GLN A 10 6.34 6.93 3.03
CA GLN A 10 5.24 7.77 2.53
C GLN A 10 3.93 7.01 2.36
N ILE A 11 3.97 5.78 1.83
CA ILE A 11 2.78 4.96 1.64
C ILE A 11 2.16 4.58 2.99
N ALA A 12 3.00 4.22 3.98
CA ALA A 12 2.53 3.91 5.32
C ALA A 12 1.95 5.14 6.04
N GLU A 13 2.62 6.29 5.98
CA GLU A 13 2.12 7.55 6.55
C GLU A 13 0.80 7.99 5.90
N PHE A 14 0.64 7.74 4.59
CA PHE A 14 -0.62 7.97 3.91
C PHE A 14 -1.72 7.04 4.42
N ALA A 15 -1.44 5.74 4.53
CA ALA A 15 -2.41 4.78 5.08
C ALA A 15 -2.76 5.09 6.56
N GLU A 16 -1.82 5.56 7.37
CA GLU A 16 -2.07 5.97 8.76
C GLU A 16 -3.00 7.18 8.87
N GLN A 17 -3.00 8.08 7.88
CA GLN A 17 -3.96 9.20 7.79
C GLN A 17 -5.39 8.73 7.45
N HIS A 18 -5.53 7.49 6.98
CA HIS A 18 -6.78 6.87 6.55
C HIS A 18 -7.04 5.58 7.34
N SER A 19 -7.49 5.74 8.60
CA SER A 19 -7.73 4.60 9.51
C SER A 19 -8.81 3.62 9.05
N ASP A 20 -9.61 3.99 8.06
CA ASP A 20 -10.58 3.13 7.40
C ASP A 20 -9.97 2.20 6.34
N TYR A 21 -8.70 2.40 5.98
CA TYR A 21 -8.02 1.60 4.96
C TYR A 21 -7.58 0.26 5.56
N THR A 22 -8.01 -0.81 4.90
CA THR A 22 -7.67 -2.20 5.26
C THR A 22 -6.61 -2.77 4.32
N ALA A 23 -6.43 -2.16 3.14
CA ALA A 23 -5.36 -2.48 2.21
C ALA A 23 -5.01 -1.29 1.33
N ILE A 24 -3.81 -1.29 0.79
CA ILE A 24 -3.35 -0.32 -0.22
C ILE A 24 -2.69 -1.06 -1.38
N ALA A 25 -2.91 -0.56 -2.59
CA ALA A 25 -2.25 -1.01 -3.80
C ALA A 25 -1.45 0.13 -4.43
N PHE A 26 -0.25 -0.17 -4.92
CA PHE A 26 0.65 0.81 -5.51
C PHE A 26 1.48 0.20 -6.66
N ASP A 27 2.10 1.05 -7.49
CA ASP A 27 3.02 0.61 -8.56
C ASP A 27 4.47 0.51 -8.07
N ASN A 28 5.39 0.11 -8.97
CA ASN A 28 6.82 -0.01 -8.66
C ASN A 28 7.49 1.30 -8.24
N ASP A 29 6.91 2.45 -8.63
CA ASP A 29 7.40 3.77 -8.25
C ASP A 29 6.80 4.22 -6.89
N GLY A 30 5.89 3.42 -6.32
CA GLY A 30 5.19 3.70 -5.08
C GLY A 30 4.00 4.62 -5.21
N LYS A 31 3.53 4.87 -6.44
CA LYS A 31 2.30 5.62 -6.66
C LYS A 31 1.11 4.76 -6.27
N ILE A 32 0.25 5.29 -5.41
CA ILE A 32 -0.96 4.61 -4.96
C ILE A 32 -1.94 4.48 -6.12
N ILE A 33 -2.36 3.25 -6.38
CA ILE A 33 -3.29 2.86 -7.44
C ILE A 33 -4.69 2.67 -6.87
N ASP A 34 -4.80 2.06 -5.69
CA ASP A 34 -6.08 1.70 -5.07
C ASP A 34 -5.97 1.53 -3.57
N TRP A 35 -7.10 1.46 -2.89
CA TRP A 35 -7.19 1.11 -1.47
C TRP A 35 -8.48 0.34 -1.19
N LYS A 36 -8.48 -0.50 -0.17
CA LYS A 36 -9.67 -1.15 0.37
C LYS A 36 -10.08 -0.45 1.65
N THR A 37 -11.39 -0.36 1.88
CA THR A 37 -11.93 -0.04 3.20
C THR A 37 -12.58 -1.27 3.83
N SER A 38 -13.57 -1.12 4.71
CA SER A 38 -14.31 -2.22 5.35
C SER A 38 -15.00 -3.24 4.41
N GLY A 39 -14.88 -3.08 3.08
CA GLY A 39 -15.43 -3.98 2.08
C GLY A 39 -14.52 -4.10 0.86
N ASP A 40 -14.98 -3.56 -0.27
CA ASP A 40 -14.29 -3.67 -1.55
C ASP A 40 -13.30 -2.52 -1.79
N TRP A 41 -12.51 -2.69 -2.85
CA TRP A 41 -11.63 -1.65 -3.38
C TRP A 41 -12.44 -0.45 -3.86
N VAL A 42 -12.02 0.75 -3.47
CA VAL A 42 -12.82 1.98 -3.63
C VAL A 42 -12.42 2.80 -4.84
N ASN A 43 -11.19 2.68 -5.35
CA ASN A 43 -10.74 3.43 -6.52
C ASN A 43 -11.06 2.73 -7.84
N GLY A 44 -11.67 1.54 -7.80
CA GLY A 44 -12.21 0.85 -8.96
C GLY A 44 -11.16 0.19 -9.88
N SER A 45 -9.89 0.12 -9.48
CA SER A 45 -8.88 -0.60 -10.25
C SER A 45 -9.23 -2.10 -10.35
N HIS A 46 -8.81 -2.74 -11.42
CA HIS A 46 -9.04 -4.17 -11.60
C HIS A 46 -7.91 -4.99 -10.95
N GLN A 47 -8.17 -6.25 -10.58
CA GLN A 47 -7.16 -7.13 -9.93
C GLN A 47 -5.87 -7.35 -10.75
N GLY A 48 -5.83 -6.98 -12.03
CA GLY A 48 -4.62 -7.01 -12.87
C GLY A 48 -3.84 -5.69 -12.94
N GLU A 49 -4.36 -4.59 -12.39
CA GLU A 49 -3.69 -3.28 -12.41
C GLU A 49 -2.92 -3.00 -11.11
N ARG A 50 -3.18 -3.78 -10.06
CA ARG A 50 -2.52 -3.69 -8.76
C ARG A 50 -1.21 -4.46 -8.82
N ILE A 51 -0.08 -3.75 -8.93
CA ILE A 51 1.25 -4.36 -9.02
C ILE A 51 1.68 -4.86 -7.64
N HIS A 52 1.61 -3.97 -6.64
CA HIS A 52 1.92 -4.26 -5.26
C HIS A 52 0.68 -4.08 -4.40
N VAL A 53 0.44 -5.02 -3.48
CA VAL A 53 -0.70 -4.97 -2.55
C VAL A 53 -0.21 -5.28 -1.14
N VAL A 54 -0.53 -4.39 -0.20
CA VAL A 54 -0.40 -4.64 1.24
C VAL A 54 -1.80 -4.69 1.83
N ASP A 55 -2.18 -5.85 2.37
CA ASP A 55 -3.50 -6.11 2.98
C ASP A 55 -3.31 -6.42 4.47
N GLY A 56 -4.05 -5.73 5.34
CA GLY A 56 -3.92 -5.78 6.78
C GLY A 56 -3.11 -4.62 7.36
N ASP A 57 -2.02 -4.93 8.07
CA ASP A 57 -1.18 -3.92 8.74
C ASP A 57 -0.27 -3.20 7.74
N ILE A 58 -0.69 -2.00 7.30
CA ILE A 58 -0.01 -1.18 6.29
C ILE A 58 1.13 -0.38 6.93
N SER A 59 2.09 -1.07 7.54
CA SER A 59 3.30 -0.46 8.08
C SER A 59 4.36 -0.25 7.00
N ALA A 60 5.28 0.71 7.20
CA ALA A 60 6.38 0.97 6.27
C ALA A 60 7.23 -0.30 6.01
N GLN A 61 7.34 -1.18 7.02
CA GLN A 61 8.02 -2.46 6.89
C GLN A 61 7.25 -3.44 5.98
N ALA A 62 5.93 -3.49 6.08
CA ALA A 62 5.10 -4.31 5.21
C ALA A 62 5.21 -3.82 3.75
N VAL A 63 5.17 -2.50 3.54
CA VAL A 63 5.36 -1.89 2.21
C VAL A 63 6.74 -2.19 1.65
N GLN A 64 7.80 -2.04 2.45
CA GLN A 64 9.17 -2.32 2.00
C GLN A 64 9.34 -3.79 1.59
N ARG A 65 8.77 -4.73 2.35
CA ARG A 65 8.81 -6.17 1.99
C ARG A 65 8.13 -6.49 0.67
N VAL A 66 7.15 -5.70 0.25
CA VAL A 66 6.47 -5.87 -1.04
C VAL A 66 7.30 -5.24 -2.15
N LEU A 67 7.92 -4.07 -1.92
CA LEU A 67 8.84 -3.44 -2.87
C LEU A 67 10.13 -4.24 -3.13
N ASP A 68 10.58 -5.03 -2.15
CA ASP A 68 11.80 -5.85 -2.25
C ASP A 68 11.60 -7.20 -2.98
N GLN A 69 10.36 -7.56 -3.35
CA GLN A 69 10.02 -8.82 -4.07
C GLN A 69 10.20 -8.69 -5.58
#